data_AF-A0A7S1PAB6-F1
#
_entry.id   AF-A0A7S1PAB6-F1
#
_cell.length_a   1.000
_cell.length_b   1.000
_cell.length_c   1.000
_cell.angle_alpha   90.00
_cell.angle_beta   90.00
_cell.angle_gamma   90.00
#
_symmetry.space_group_name_H-M   'P 1'
#
loop_
_entity.id
_entity.type
_entity.pdbx_description
1 polymer ?
#
loop_
_entity_poly.entity_id
_entity_poly.type
_entity_poly.pdbx_seq_one_letter_code
_entity_poly.pdbx_strand_id
1 'polypeptide(L)'
;GGAAGRLLAQKMPMQMGKVGFRKGVSREERDEVLDGLGSEREVAAVAAGEDLTENPFGVWGSATSPSIHNIRLEVEVPDSSDAAQLVRDGLSTLLNAGVPGLTGVQFRCHGMTATLAPPFGRCSRTARK
;
A
#
# COMPACT_ATOMS: atom_id res chain seq x y z
N GLY A 1 -13.00 10.99 -0.87
CA GLY A 1 -12.58 10.40 -2.15
C GLY A 1 -13.80 10.30 -3.02
N GLY A 2 -13.76 10.83 -4.24
CA GLY A 2 -14.94 10.92 -5.11
C GLY A 2 -14.57 11.43 -6.50
N ALA A 3 -15.54 11.85 -7.31
CA ALA A 3 -15.36 12.26 -8.72
C ALA A 3 -14.15 13.18 -8.98
N ALA A 4 -13.81 14.07 -8.04
CA ALA A 4 -12.62 14.93 -8.12
C ALA A 4 -11.29 14.15 -8.10
N GLY A 5 -11.20 13.07 -7.31
CA GLY A 5 -10.06 12.16 -7.26
C GLY A 5 -9.89 11.38 -8.56
N ARG A 6 -10.99 10.90 -9.16
CA ARG A 6 -10.99 10.22 -10.48
C ARG A 6 -10.57 11.18 -11.61
N LEU A 7 -11.06 12.42 -11.60
CA LEU A 7 -10.67 13.45 -12.57
C LEU A 7 -9.19 13.81 -12.48
N LEU A 8 -8.65 13.90 -11.26
CA LEU A 8 -7.22 14.09 -11.04
C LEU A 8 -6.43 12.90 -11.59
N ALA A 9 -6.87 11.68 -11.28
CA ALA A 9 -6.22 10.45 -11.73
C ALA A 9 -6.15 10.33 -13.27
N GLN A 10 -7.23 10.69 -13.98
CA GLN A 10 -7.23 10.70 -15.45
C GLN A 10 -6.25 11.72 -16.07
N LYS A 11 -5.99 12.83 -15.39
CA LYS A 11 -5.04 13.86 -15.84
C LYS A 11 -3.60 13.58 -15.40
N MET A 12 -3.35 12.51 -14.65
CA MET A 12 -1.99 12.16 -14.22
C MET A 12 -1.16 11.62 -15.39
N PRO A 13 0.15 11.95 -15.43
CA PRO A 13 1.07 11.39 -16.41
C PRO A 13 1.16 9.86 -16.32
N MET A 14 1.67 9.24 -17.38
CA MET A 14 1.85 7.78 -17.47
C MET A 14 2.67 7.20 -16.32
N GLN A 15 3.71 7.91 -15.90
CA GLN A 15 4.59 7.53 -14.79
C GLN A 15 4.44 8.50 -13.62
N MET A 16 4.16 7.95 -12.45
CA MET A 16 3.91 8.65 -11.22
C MET A 16 4.97 8.29 -10.17
N GLY A 17 5.59 9.31 -9.56
CA GLY A 17 6.61 9.08 -8.55
C GLY A 17 6.04 8.53 -7.23
N LYS A 18 5.02 9.18 -6.67
CA LYS A 18 4.44 8.77 -5.39
C LYS A 18 2.96 9.13 -5.29
N VAL A 19 2.14 8.17 -4.88
CA VAL A 19 0.75 8.40 -4.43
C VAL A 19 0.71 8.29 -2.92
N GLY A 20 0.28 9.34 -2.24
CA GLY A 20 0.23 9.39 -0.77
C GLY A 20 -1.19 9.53 -0.26
N PHE A 21 -1.62 8.59 0.57
CA PHE A 21 -2.88 8.64 1.31
C PHE A 21 -2.60 9.10 2.73
N ARG A 22 -3.29 10.18 3.14
CA ARG A 22 -3.19 10.70 4.51
C ARG A 22 -3.97 9.80 5.46
N LYS A 23 -3.66 9.91 6.76
CA LYS A 23 -4.42 9.30 7.84
C LYS A 23 -5.90 9.71 7.75
N GLY A 24 -6.81 8.75 7.87
CA GLY A 24 -8.26 8.95 7.82
C GLY A 24 -8.89 8.84 6.42
N VAL A 25 -8.12 8.51 5.38
CA VAL A 25 -8.67 8.10 4.08
C VAL A 25 -9.11 6.64 4.18
N SER A 26 -10.37 6.34 3.87
CA SER A 26 -10.90 4.98 4.00
C SER A 26 -10.29 4.02 2.97
N ARG A 27 -10.43 2.71 3.19
CA ARG A 27 -10.05 1.70 2.19
C ARG A 27 -10.71 1.95 0.84
N GLU A 28 -12.01 2.19 0.82
CA GLU A 28 -12.79 2.38 -0.40
C GLU A 28 -12.31 3.61 -1.18
N GLU A 29 -11.99 4.71 -0.47
CA GLU A 29 -11.49 5.93 -1.10
C GLU A 29 -10.13 5.71 -1.77
N ARG A 30 -9.27 4.86 -1.20
CA ARG A 30 -7.96 4.53 -1.77
C ARG A 30 -8.11 3.66 -3.01
N ASP A 31 -9.01 2.69 -2.94
CA ASP A 31 -9.33 1.81 -4.06
C ASP A 31 -9.90 2.60 -5.23
N GLU A 32 -10.82 3.54 -4.99
CA GLU A 32 -11.36 4.42 -6.03
C GLU A 32 -10.28 5.30 -6.69
N VAL A 33 -9.30 5.78 -5.92
CA VAL A 33 -8.21 6.60 -6.47
C VAL A 33 -7.30 5.75 -7.35
N LEU A 34 -6.95 4.53 -6.92
CA LEU A 34 -6.10 3.64 -7.70
C LEU A 34 -6.83 3.12 -8.94
N ASP A 35 -8.11 2.74 -8.83
CA ASP A 35 -8.94 2.34 -9.97
C ASP A 35 -9.09 3.51 -10.98
N GLY A 36 -9.22 4.74 -10.48
CA GLY A 36 -9.24 5.94 -11.32
C GLY A 36 -7.94 6.22 -12.08
N LEU A 37 -6.80 5.71 -11.63
CA LEU A 37 -5.53 5.80 -12.36
C LEU A 37 -5.51 4.82 -13.54
N GLY A 38 -6.19 3.68 -13.39
CA GLY A 38 -6.24 2.63 -14.40
C GLY A 38 -4.92 1.85 -14.53
N SER A 39 -5.00 0.70 -15.20
CA SER A 39 -3.88 -0.22 -15.38
C SER A 39 -2.80 0.26 -16.35
N GLU A 40 -3.08 1.31 -17.13
CA GLU A 40 -2.12 1.92 -18.04
C GLU A 40 -1.06 2.77 -17.33
N ARG A 41 -1.27 3.09 -16.05
CA ARG A 41 -0.38 3.97 -15.27
C ARG A 41 0.62 3.17 -14.44
N GLU A 42 1.81 3.73 -14.29
CA GLU A 42 2.88 3.19 -13.46
C GLU A 42 3.13 4.11 -12.26
N VAL A 43 3.16 3.54 -11.06
CA VAL A 43 3.35 4.23 -9.78
C VAL A 43 4.58 3.65 -9.10
N ALA A 44 5.62 4.47 -8.95
CA ALA A 44 6.86 4.02 -8.32
C ALA A 44 6.69 3.72 -6.82
N ALA A 45 5.83 4.48 -6.11
CA ALA A 45 5.53 4.22 -4.71
C ALA A 45 4.09 4.62 -4.31
N VAL A 46 3.39 3.74 -3.61
CA VAL A 46 2.17 4.08 -2.88
C VAL A 46 2.50 4.16 -1.40
N ALA A 47 2.10 5.25 -0.74
CA ALA A 47 2.25 5.42 0.70
C ALA A 47 0.90 5.61 1.37
N ALA A 48 0.61 4.84 2.41
CA ALA A 48 -0.57 5.01 3.25
C ALA A 48 -0.17 5.07 4.73
N GLY A 49 -0.83 5.97 5.47
CA GLY A 49 -0.67 6.09 6.92
C GLY A 49 -1.94 5.62 7.63
N GLU A 50 -1.84 4.65 8.53
CA GLU A 50 -3.02 4.06 9.18
C GLU A 50 -2.86 3.68 10.65
N ASP A 51 -4.01 3.69 11.32
CA ASP A 51 -4.26 2.99 12.58
C ASP A 51 -4.82 1.60 12.23
N LEU A 52 -4.28 0.52 12.83
CA LEU A 52 -4.66 -0.87 12.48
C LEU A 52 -6.00 -1.33 13.05
N THR A 53 -7.05 -0.55 12.87
CA THR A 53 -8.42 -1.03 13.13
C THR A 53 -8.97 -1.83 11.94
N GLU A 54 -8.40 -1.66 10.75
CA GLU A 54 -8.83 -2.31 9.51
C GLU A 54 -7.63 -2.73 8.64
N ASN A 55 -7.92 -3.46 7.56
CA ASN A 55 -6.89 -3.91 6.61
C ASN A 55 -6.30 -2.70 5.85
N PRO A 56 -4.98 -2.46 5.97
CA PRO A 56 -4.35 -1.32 5.32
C PRO A 56 -4.21 -1.42 3.82
N PHE A 57 -4.35 -2.63 3.28
CA PHE A 57 -4.28 -2.85 1.85
C PHE A 57 -5.69 -2.90 1.29
N GLY A 58 -5.95 -2.08 0.28
CA GLY A 58 -7.17 -2.20 -0.50
C GLY A 58 -7.07 -3.35 -1.51
N VAL A 59 -7.92 -3.33 -2.54
CA VAL A 59 -7.88 -4.32 -3.64
C VAL A 59 -6.77 -3.95 -4.64
N TRP A 60 -5.57 -3.70 -4.13
CA TRP A 60 -4.42 -3.30 -4.91
C TRP A 60 -3.88 -4.56 -5.59
N GLY A 61 -4.03 -4.65 -6.91
CA GLY A 61 -3.79 -5.88 -7.66
C GLY A 61 -4.99 -6.37 -8.47
N SER A 62 -6.10 -5.62 -8.48
CA SER A 62 -7.13 -5.81 -9.49
C SER A 62 -6.55 -5.59 -10.90
N ALA A 63 -7.16 -6.18 -11.92
CA ALA A 63 -6.78 -5.95 -13.32
C ALA A 63 -6.89 -4.47 -13.77
N THR A 64 -7.61 -3.65 -13.01
CA THR A 64 -7.78 -2.21 -13.24
C THR A 64 -6.79 -1.37 -12.44
N SER A 65 -6.04 -1.97 -11.51
CA SER A 65 -5.03 -1.29 -10.71
C SER A 65 -3.84 -0.88 -11.58
N PRO A 66 -3.22 0.29 -11.31
CA PRO A 66 -1.96 0.67 -11.93
C PRO A 66 -0.85 -0.31 -11.55
N SER A 67 0.23 -0.30 -12.34
CA SER A 67 1.46 -0.98 -11.95
C SER A 67 2.08 -0.25 -10.77
N ILE A 68 2.30 -0.93 -9.64
CA ILE A 68 2.83 -0.34 -8.40
C ILE A 68 4.13 -1.03 -8.05
N HIS A 69 5.24 -0.30 -8.06
CA HIS A 69 6.56 -0.88 -7.79
C HIS A 69 6.86 -1.05 -6.30
N ASN A 70 6.46 -0.09 -5.48
CA ASN A 70 6.71 -0.12 -4.05
C ASN A 70 5.48 0.29 -3.26
N ILE A 71 5.23 -0.40 -2.16
CA ILE A 71 4.20 -0.03 -1.20
C ILE A 71 4.88 0.29 0.12
N ARG A 72 4.61 1.47 0.66
CA ARG A 72 5.13 1.92 1.95
C ARG A 72 3.99 2.21 2.90
N LEU A 73 3.93 1.44 3.97
CA LEU A 73 2.93 1.61 5.00
C LEU A 73 3.58 2.18 6.26
N GLU A 74 3.03 3.28 6.76
CA GLU A 74 3.43 3.88 8.03
C GLU A 74 2.29 3.65 9.01
N VAL A 75 2.53 2.77 9.98
CA VAL A 75 1.48 2.22 10.83
C VAL A 75 1.81 2.49 12.28
N GLU A 76 0.85 3.04 13.01
CA GLU A 76 0.84 2.91 14.46
C GLU A 76 0.28 1.55 14.81
N VAL A 77 1.18 0.58 15.03
CA VAL A 77 0.81 -0.74 15.53
C VAL A 77 0.70 -0.61 17.04
N PRO A 78 -0.50 -0.69 17.65
CA PRO A 78 -0.59 -0.89 19.09
C PRO A 78 0.10 -2.21 19.43
N ASP A 79 0.67 -2.33 20.63
CA ASP A 79 1.42 -3.50 21.13
C ASP A 79 0.57 -4.80 21.26
N SER A 80 -0.56 -4.90 20.56
CA SER A 80 -1.46 -6.06 20.55
C SER A 80 -1.11 -7.05 19.44
N SER A 81 -1.30 -8.34 19.74
CA SER A 81 -1.17 -9.46 18.79
C SER A 81 -2.03 -9.29 17.53
N ASP A 82 -3.18 -8.64 17.69
CA ASP A 82 -4.24 -8.57 16.69
C ASP A 82 -3.84 -7.64 15.55
N ALA A 83 -3.17 -6.53 15.87
CA ALA A 83 -2.62 -5.59 14.90
C ALA A 83 -1.54 -6.27 14.03
N ALA A 84 -0.69 -7.09 14.64
CA ALA A 84 0.31 -7.87 13.91
C ALA A 84 -0.30 -8.99 13.04
N GLN A 85 -1.48 -9.51 13.38
CA GLN A 85 -2.24 -10.44 12.53
C GLN A 85 -2.87 -9.72 11.35
N LEU A 86 -3.51 -8.57 11.57
CA LEU A 86 -4.09 -7.75 10.50
C LEU A 86 -3.07 -7.37 9.42
N VAL A 87 -1.84 -6.98 9.82
CA VAL A 87 -0.77 -6.69 8.87
C VAL A 87 -0.35 -7.93 8.09
N ARG A 88 -0.25 -9.10 8.76
CA ARG A 88 0.12 -10.36 8.11
C ARG A 88 -0.95 -10.84 7.14
N ASP A 89 -2.21 -10.78 7.54
CA ASP A 89 -3.34 -11.20 6.72
C ASP A 89 -3.51 -10.26 5.53
N GLY A 90 -3.46 -8.95 5.77
CA GLY A 90 -3.50 -7.94 4.71
C GLY A 90 -2.34 -8.09 3.71
N LEU A 91 -1.13 -8.35 4.19
CA LEU A 91 0.02 -8.64 3.33
C LEU A 91 -0.19 -9.90 2.50
N SER A 92 -0.67 -10.97 3.12
CA SER A 92 -1.00 -12.21 2.42
C SER A 92 -2.03 -11.95 1.33
N THR A 93 -3.09 -11.19 1.63
CA THR A 93 -4.10 -10.77 0.64
C THR A 93 -3.48 -9.97 -0.51
N LEU A 94 -2.64 -8.98 -0.23
CA LEU A 94 -1.96 -8.17 -1.24
C LEU A 94 -1.07 -9.02 -2.16
N LEU A 95 -0.30 -9.93 -1.56
CA LEU A 95 0.61 -10.81 -2.30
C LEU A 95 -0.16 -11.85 -3.14
N ASN A 96 -1.27 -12.37 -2.62
CA ASN A 96 -2.15 -13.29 -3.33
C ASN A 96 -2.96 -12.61 -4.44
N ALA A 97 -3.33 -11.33 -4.26
CA ALA A 97 -4.02 -10.55 -5.27
C ALA A 97 -3.13 -10.27 -6.50
N GLY A 98 -1.82 -10.21 -6.31
CA GLY A 98 -0.86 -10.04 -7.39
C GLY A 98 -0.83 -8.59 -7.90
N VAL A 99 -0.16 -7.70 -7.16
CA VAL A 99 0.04 -6.32 -7.57
C VAL A 99 0.99 -6.27 -8.79
N PRO A 100 0.55 -5.73 -9.95
CA PRO A 100 1.40 -5.62 -11.13
C PRO A 100 2.63 -4.77 -10.84
N GLY A 101 3.81 -5.28 -11.20
CA GLY A 101 5.08 -4.54 -11.05
C GLY A 101 5.65 -4.47 -9.64
N LEU A 102 5.04 -5.12 -8.64
CA LEU A 102 5.48 -5.03 -7.25
C LEU A 102 6.88 -5.61 -7.03
N THR A 103 7.79 -4.73 -6.58
CA THR A 103 9.19 -5.05 -6.28
C THR A 103 9.51 -4.97 -4.79
N GLY A 104 8.64 -4.38 -3.96
CA GLY A 104 8.92 -4.25 -2.54
C GLY A 104 7.75 -3.72 -1.73
N VAL A 105 7.71 -4.15 -0.47
CA VAL A 105 6.77 -3.65 0.54
C VAL A 105 7.54 -3.27 1.79
N GLN A 106 7.39 -2.03 2.24
CA GLN A 106 8.06 -1.50 3.42
C GLN A 106 7.03 -1.10 4.48
N PHE A 107 7.27 -1.54 5.70
CA PHE A 107 6.47 -1.21 6.88
C PHE A 107 7.32 -0.45 7.88
N ARG A 108 6.78 0.66 8.37
CA ARG A 108 7.27 1.32 9.58
C ARG A 108 6.21 1.22 10.65
N CYS A 109 6.51 0.47 11.69
CA CYS A 109 5.85 0.52 12.97
C CYS A 109 6.67 1.45 13.88
N HIS A 110 6.06 2.22 14.77
CA HIS A 110 6.82 3.01 15.75
C HIS A 110 7.75 2.06 16.54
N GLY A 111 9.06 2.17 16.34
CA GLY A 111 10.08 1.27 16.93
C GLY A 111 10.55 0.08 16.06
N MET A 112 9.91 -0.25 14.93
CA MET A 112 10.36 -1.35 14.05
C MET A 112 10.17 -1.04 12.55
N THR A 113 11.24 -1.17 11.76
CA THR A 113 11.14 -1.13 10.28
C THR A 113 11.30 -2.54 9.74
N ALA A 114 10.34 -2.98 8.92
CA ALA A 114 10.42 -4.22 8.18
C ALA A 114 10.37 -3.91 6.68
N THR A 115 11.25 -4.51 5.90
CA THR A 115 11.23 -4.42 4.43
C THR A 115 11.14 -5.84 3.87
N LEU A 116 10.18 -6.04 2.98
CA LEU A 116 9.94 -7.27 2.25
C LEU A 116 10.27 -7.00 0.78
N ALA A 117 11.23 -7.74 0.23
CA ALA A 117 11.54 -7.76 -1.19
C ALA A 117 11.32 -9.19 -1.75
N PRO A 118 10.85 -9.34 -3.00
CA PRO A 118 10.79 -10.63 -3.68
C PRO A 118 12.19 -11.29 -3.78
N PRO A 119 12.30 -12.63 -3.73
CA PRO A 119 11.23 -13.60 -3.46
C PRO A 119 10.92 -13.59 -1.96
N PHE A 120 9.64 -13.53 -1.59
CA PHE A 120 9.13 -13.25 -0.24
C PHE A 120 9.57 -14.27 0.83
N GLY A 121 10.84 -14.21 1.23
CA GLY A 121 11.49 -15.21 2.06
C GLY A 121 12.39 -14.68 3.17
N ARG A 122 12.55 -13.35 3.35
CA ARG A 122 13.32 -12.83 4.49
C ARG A 122 12.75 -11.52 5.05
N CYS A 123 12.15 -11.62 6.24
CA CYS A 123 12.04 -10.50 7.17
C CYS A 123 13.45 -10.17 7.70
N SER A 124 14.03 -9.05 7.27
CA SER A 124 15.20 -8.50 7.95
C SER A 124 14.76 -7.42 8.93
N ARG A 125 15.04 -7.66 10.22
CA ARG A 125 14.81 -6.70 11.31
C ARG A 125 16.03 -5.79 11.37
N THR A 126 15.90 -4.52 11.00
CA THR A 126 16.96 -3.53 11.23
C THR A 126 16.58 -2.69 12.45
N ALA A 127 17.25 -2.94 13.57
CA ALA A 127 17.18 -2.06 14.73
C ALA A 127 18.01 -0.80 14.43
N ARG A 128 17.43 0.40 14.58
CA ARG A 128 18.23 1.62 14.63
C ARG A 128 18.94 1.68 15.98
N LYS A 129 20.24 1.96 15.95
CA LYS A 129 21.04 2.35 17.13
C LYS A 129 20.57 3.68 17.70
#